data_AF-A0A7S0Z5G2-F1
#
_entry.id   AF-A0A7S0Z5G2-F1
#
_cell.length_a   1.000
_cell.length_b   1.000
_cell.length_c   1.000
_cell.angle_alpha   90.00
_cell.angle_beta   90.00
_cell.angle_gamma   90.00
#
_symmetry.space_group_name_H-M   'P 1'
#
loop_
_entity.id
_entity.type
_entity.pdbx_description
1 polymer ?
#
loop_
_entity_poly.entity_id
_entity_poly.type
_entity_poly.pdbx_seq_one_letter_code
_entity_poly.pdbx_strand_id
1 'polypeptide(L)'
;ATVTAGDYSVYVDGFGKGNVWSRREVADFFAHYGEVVSVCHLTNTHTIVMLERKIQTLLNIRNELETRMLDEYEQREKSSRLGFLREWLFRIIVLRGMKANEESIDNIERKIALAKREIAKFDGDKSKSVHLGMAVVTFNYEQHATNC
;
A
#
# COMPACT_ATOMS: atom_id res chain seq x y z
N ALA A 1 -13.31 -5.57 -30.05
CA ALA A 1 -13.11 -6.26 -28.76
C ALA A 1 -12.22 -5.38 -27.89
N THR A 2 -12.53 -5.23 -26.60
CA THR A 2 -11.66 -4.52 -25.65
C THR A 2 -10.72 -5.55 -25.07
N VAL A 3 -9.42 -5.42 -25.32
CA VAL A 3 -8.42 -6.35 -24.78
C VAL A 3 -7.82 -5.76 -23.51
N THR A 4 -7.62 -6.62 -22.51
CA THR A 4 -7.08 -6.28 -21.21
C THR A 4 -5.72 -6.95 -20.99
N ALA A 5 -4.94 -6.45 -20.05
CA ALA A 5 -3.64 -7.05 -19.72
C ALA A 5 -3.75 -8.52 -19.25
N GLY A 6 -4.92 -8.92 -18.76
CA GLY A 6 -5.19 -10.30 -18.33
C GLY A 6 -5.23 -11.29 -19.50
N ASP A 7 -5.65 -10.85 -20.68
CA ASP A 7 -5.78 -11.72 -21.86
C ASP A 7 -4.41 -12.16 -22.41
N TYR A 8 -3.35 -11.44 -22.04
CA TYR A 8 -1.96 -11.73 -22.44
C TYR A 8 -1.13 -12.34 -21.32
N SER A 9 -1.67 -12.45 -20.09
CA SER A 9 -0.88 -12.76 -18.91
C SER A 9 -1.35 -14.04 -18.23
N VAL A 10 -0.40 -14.90 -17.89
CA VAL A 10 -0.65 -16.16 -17.18
C VAL A 10 -0.05 -16.07 -15.78
N TYR A 11 -0.83 -16.49 -14.79
CA TYR A 11 -0.37 -16.67 -13.42
C TYR A 11 0.28 -18.05 -13.28
N VAL A 12 1.53 -18.07 -12.81
CA VAL A 12 2.32 -19.28 -12.67
C VAL A 12 2.75 -19.45 -11.22
N ASP A 13 2.51 -20.64 -10.67
CA ASP A 13 2.94 -21.07 -9.34
C ASP A 13 3.84 -22.31 -9.46
N GLY A 14 4.48 -22.72 -8.37
CA GLY A 14 5.30 -23.92 -8.29
C GLY A 14 6.80 -23.67 -8.44
N PHE A 15 7.26 -22.41 -8.52
CA PHE A 15 8.69 -22.11 -8.54
C PHE A 15 9.37 -22.36 -7.19
N GLY A 16 8.62 -22.56 -6.10
CA GLY A 16 9.17 -22.75 -4.76
C GLY A 16 9.53 -21.42 -4.07
N LYS A 17 9.26 -21.33 -2.77
CA LYS A 17 9.50 -20.12 -1.98
C LYS A 17 10.99 -19.85 -1.83
N GLY A 18 11.39 -18.60 -2.04
CA GLY A 18 12.81 -18.20 -1.99
C GLY A 18 13.66 -18.74 -3.14
N ASN A 19 13.04 -19.32 -4.17
CA ASN A 19 13.78 -19.80 -5.32
C ASN A 19 14.35 -18.64 -6.14
N VAL A 20 15.50 -18.87 -6.77
CA VAL A 20 16.38 -17.84 -7.35
C VAL A 20 16.24 -17.78 -8.87
N TRP A 21 15.22 -18.45 -9.44
CA TRP A 21 14.95 -18.37 -10.89
C TRP A 21 14.91 -16.91 -11.29
N SER A 22 15.83 -16.54 -12.16
CA SER A 22 15.87 -15.23 -12.75
C SER A 22 14.67 -15.06 -13.67
N ARG A 23 14.23 -13.82 -13.86
CA ARG A 23 13.16 -13.50 -14.82
C ARG A 23 13.48 -14.02 -16.23
N ARG A 24 14.78 -14.09 -16.57
CA ARG A 24 15.27 -14.62 -17.84
C ARG A 24 15.06 -16.12 -17.95
N GLU A 25 15.42 -16.90 -16.93
CA GLU A 25 15.21 -18.35 -16.95
C GLU A 25 13.72 -18.70 -17.01
N VAL A 26 12.87 -17.93 -16.31
CA VAL A 26 11.42 -18.07 -16.42
C VAL A 26 10.97 -17.74 -17.86
N ALA A 27 11.41 -16.63 -18.43
CA ALA A 27 11.06 -16.26 -19.80
C ALA A 27 11.52 -17.31 -20.83
N ASP A 28 12.74 -17.82 -20.69
CA ASP A 28 13.31 -18.86 -21.55
C ASP A 28 12.50 -20.16 -21.46
N PHE A 29 12.03 -20.52 -20.26
CA PHE A 29 11.12 -21.66 -20.09
C PHE A 29 9.76 -21.44 -20.76
N PHE A 30 9.19 -20.22 -20.74
CA PHE A 30 7.88 -19.97 -21.37
C PHE A 30 7.96 -19.67 -22.88
N ALA A 31 9.18 -19.50 -23.42
CA ALA A 31 9.39 -19.14 -24.81
C ALA A 31 8.87 -20.18 -25.83
N HIS A 32 8.70 -21.45 -25.44
CA HIS A 32 8.11 -22.46 -26.33
C HIS A 32 6.59 -22.32 -26.51
N TYR A 33 5.90 -21.61 -25.62
CA TYR A 33 4.48 -21.24 -25.79
C TYR A 33 4.29 -19.98 -26.64
N GLY A 34 5.33 -19.14 -26.72
CA GLY A 34 5.39 -17.98 -27.60
C GLY A 34 6.30 -16.87 -27.09
N GLU A 35 6.24 -15.71 -27.74
CA GLU A 35 7.07 -14.55 -27.38
C GLU A 35 6.64 -13.94 -26.03
N VAL A 36 7.51 -14.06 -25.02
CA VAL A 36 7.35 -13.49 -23.68
C VAL A 36 7.82 -12.03 -23.69
N VAL A 37 6.95 -11.11 -23.28
CA VAL A 37 7.22 -9.68 -23.17
C VAL A 37 7.78 -9.33 -21.79
N SER A 38 7.21 -9.93 -20.74
CA SER A 38 7.58 -9.58 -19.36
C SER A 38 7.36 -10.75 -18.40
N VAL A 39 8.18 -10.78 -17.36
CA VAL A 39 8.01 -11.67 -16.21
C VAL A 39 8.06 -10.83 -14.93
N CYS A 40 6.95 -10.88 -14.19
CA CYS A 40 6.76 -10.18 -12.93
C CYS A 40 6.67 -11.19 -11.80
N HIS A 41 7.74 -11.30 -11.02
CA HIS A 41 7.76 -12.08 -9.80
C HIS A 41 6.84 -11.50 -8.73
N LEU A 42 6.09 -12.38 -8.05
CA LEU A 42 5.32 -11.98 -6.88
C LEU A 42 6.19 -12.02 -5.63
N THR A 43 6.22 -10.91 -4.92
CA THR A 43 6.99 -10.74 -3.70
C THR A 43 6.07 -10.46 -2.52
N ASN A 44 6.55 -10.77 -1.31
CA ASN A 44 5.81 -10.42 -0.11
C ASN A 44 5.84 -8.89 0.12
N THR A 45 4.75 -8.22 -0.21
CA THR A 45 4.56 -6.77 -0.02
C THR A 45 3.75 -6.43 1.23
N HIS A 46 3.39 -7.40 2.07
CA HIS A 46 2.51 -7.19 3.23
C HIS A 46 2.96 -6.02 4.11
N THR A 47 4.24 -5.97 4.46
CA THR A 47 4.78 -4.91 5.33
C THR A 47 4.68 -3.53 4.69
N ILE A 48 4.93 -3.42 3.37
CA ILE A 48 4.79 -2.16 2.62
C ILE A 48 3.33 -1.72 2.64
N VAL A 49 2.40 -2.61 2.29
CA VAL A 49 0.96 -2.32 2.28
C VAL A 49 0.45 -1.90 3.67
N MET A 50 0.93 -2.54 4.73
CA MET A 50 0.56 -2.18 6.10
C MET A 50 1.12 -0.81 6.51
N LEU A 51 2.31 -0.45 6.08
CA LEU A 51 2.88 0.89 6.29
C LEU A 51 2.11 1.96 5.51
N GLU A 52 1.72 1.69 4.27
CA GLU A 52 0.89 2.59 3.46
C GLU A 52 -0.48 2.83 4.11
N ARG A 53 -1.16 1.76 4.56
CA ARG A 53 -2.42 1.87 5.31
C ARG A 53 -2.26 2.69 6.59
N LYS A 54 -1.13 2.50 7.30
CA LYS A 54 -0.80 3.29 8.49
C LYS A 54 -0.60 4.77 8.15
N ILE A 55 0.10 5.09 7.06
CA ILE A 55 0.27 6.47 6.59
C ILE A 55 -1.09 7.09 6.27
N GLN A 56 -1.96 6.38 5.54
CA GLN A 56 -3.29 6.89 5.21
C GLN A 56 -4.12 7.18 6.47
N THR A 57 -4.06 6.27 7.45
CA THR A 57 -4.75 6.48 8.74
C THR A 57 -4.23 7.72 9.46
N LEU A 58 -2.91 7.91 9.48
CA LEU A 58 -2.28 9.08 10.10
C LEU A 58 -2.62 10.38 9.37
N LEU A 59 -2.69 10.37 8.04
CA LEU A 59 -3.11 11.52 7.23
C LEU A 59 -4.56 11.90 7.53
N ASN A 60 -5.46 10.93 7.64
CA ASN A 60 -6.85 11.20 8.01
C ASN A 60 -6.94 11.86 9.39
N ILE A 61 -6.18 11.37 10.38
CA ILE A 61 -6.14 11.99 11.72
C ILE A 61 -5.54 13.40 11.64
N ARG A 62 -4.46 13.60 10.88
CA ARG A 62 -3.85 14.93 10.68
C ARG A 62 -4.86 15.93 10.13
N ASN A 63 -5.55 15.57 9.05
CA ASN A 63 -6.54 16.43 8.41
C ASN A 63 -7.71 16.77 9.36
N GLU A 64 -8.14 15.81 10.18
CA GLU A 64 -9.18 16.03 11.18
C GLU A 64 -8.71 16.99 12.29
N LEU A 65 -7.46 16.87 12.75
CA LEU A 65 -6.88 17.81 13.72
C LEU A 65 -6.75 19.22 13.14
N GLU A 66 -6.31 19.37 11.90
CA GLU A 66 -6.21 20.66 11.21
C GLU A 66 -7.58 21.33 11.07
N THR A 67 -8.58 20.56 10.60
CA THR A 67 -9.96 21.07 10.45
C THR A 67 -10.50 21.57 11.79
N ARG A 68 -10.24 20.85 12.88
CA ARG A 68 -10.68 21.25 14.23
C ARG A 68 -9.95 22.46 14.78
N MET A 69 -8.66 22.64 14.47
CA MET A 69 -7.95 23.86 14.85
C MET A 69 -8.54 25.10 14.15
N LEU A 70 -9.03 24.93 12.93
CA LEU A 70 -9.76 25.98 12.20
C LEU A 70 -11.16 26.20 12.82
N ASP A 71 -11.91 25.14 13.10
CA ASP A 71 -13.26 25.24 13.69
C ASP A 71 -13.26 25.81 15.13
N GLU A 72 -12.27 25.45 15.97
CA GLU A 72 -12.09 26.02 17.32
C GLU A 72 -11.77 27.53 17.29
N TYR A 73 -11.22 28.03 16.17
CA TYR A 73 -11.03 29.46 15.95
C TYR A 73 -12.36 30.18 15.65
N GLU A 74 -13.30 29.50 14.98
CA GLU A 74 -14.60 30.06 14.59
C GLU A 74 -15.70 29.91 15.64
N GLN A 75 -15.69 28.85 16.46
CA GLN A 75 -16.78 28.54 17.39
C GLN A 75 -16.35 28.65 18.87
N ARG A 76 -16.46 29.86 19.42
CA ARG A 76 -16.46 30.10 20.88
C ARG A 76 -17.85 30.20 21.52
N GLU A 77 -18.93 29.91 20.79
CA GLU A 77 -20.29 30.02 21.33
C GLU A 77 -21.04 28.68 21.50
N LYS A 78 -21.43 28.44 22.76
CA LYS A 78 -22.51 27.54 23.25
C LYS A 78 -22.27 26.03 23.15
N SER A 79 -21.55 25.47 24.13
CA SER A 79 -21.51 24.03 24.36
C SER A 79 -22.64 23.55 25.30
N SER A 80 -23.54 22.72 24.77
CA SER A 80 -24.50 21.92 25.56
C SER A 80 -23.83 20.65 26.11
N ARG A 81 -24.30 20.11 27.25
CA ARG A 81 -23.76 18.89 27.89
C ARG A 81 -23.72 17.67 26.94
N LEU A 82 -24.68 17.57 26.02
CA LEU A 82 -24.72 16.52 24.98
C LEU A 82 -23.63 16.73 23.91
N GLY A 83 -23.29 17.98 23.59
CA GLY A 83 -22.20 18.33 22.69
C GLY A 83 -20.85 17.91 23.27
N PHE A 84 -20.63 18.12 24.57
CA PHE A 84 -19.39 17.70 25.25
C PHE A 84 -19.15 16.19 25.20
N LEU A 85 -20.19 15.37 25.42
CA LEU A 85 -20.06 13.90 25.36
C LEU A 85 -19.72 13.43 23.94
N ARG A 86 -20.35 14.03 22.91
CA ARG A 86 -20.06 13.75 21.51
C ARG A 86 -18.62 14.13 21.15
N GLU A 87 -18.18 15.30 21.60
CA GLU A 87 -16.82 15.80 21.39
C GLU A 87 -15.77 14.87 22.01
N TRP A 88 -16.04 14.42 23.24
CA TRP A 88 -15.18 13.49 23.96
C TRP A 88 -15.11 12.12 23.29
N LEU A 89 -16.26 11.55 22.88
CA LEU A 89 -16.31 10.29 22.15
C LEU A 89 -15.60 10.37 20.81
N PHE A 90 -15.81 11.44 20.06
CA PHE A 90 -15.11 11.67 18.79
C PHE A 90 -13.59 11.70 19.01
N ARG A 91 -13.15 12.45 20.02
CA ARG A 91 -11.73 12.54 20.35
C ARG A 91 -11.12 11.18 20.68
N ILE A 92 -11.84 10.31 21.38
CA ILE A 92 -11.35 8.96 21.71
C ILE A 92 -11.36 8.04 20.49
N ILE A 93 -12.43 8.04 19.72
CA ILE A 93 -12.65 7.06 18.63
C ILE A 93 -11.85 7.45 17.39
N VAL A 94 -11.95 8.71 16.95
CA VAL A 94 -11.39 9.20 15.69
C VAL A 94 -9.98 9.74 15.89
N LEU A 95 -9.80 10.63 16.87
CA LEU A 95 -8.49 11.24 17.16
C LEU A 95 -7.60 10.40 18.07
N ARG A 96 -8.06 9.21 18.49
CA ARG A 96 -7.32 8.29 19.38
C ARG A 96 -6.80 8.96 20.66
N GLY A 97 -7.58 9.90 21.20
CA GLY A 97 -7.25 10.66 22.41
C GLY A 97 -6.38 11.90 22.20
N MET A 98 -5.92 12.18 20.98
CA MET A 98 -5.09 13.36 20.68
C MET A 98 -5.91 14.66 20.82
N LYS A 99 -5.24 15.77 21.15
CA LYS A 99 -5.86 17.11 21.17
C LYS A 99 -5.56 17.80 19.85
N ALA A 100 -6.44 18.70 19.42
CA ALA A 100 -6.20 19.56 18.26
C ALA A 100 -5.20 20.66 18.65
N ASN A 101 -3.90 20.33 18.58
CA ASN A 101 -2.81 21.28 18.81
C ASN A 101 -1.64 21.03 17.86
N GLU A 102 -0.80 22.05 17.65
CA GLU A 102 0.36 21.97 16.76
C GLU A 102 1.30 20.82 17.14
N GLU A 103 1.49 20.55 18.44
CA GLU A 103 2.33 19.45 18.92
C GLU A 103 1.80 18.07 18.48
N SER A 104 0.48 17.87 18.46
CA SER A 104 -0.13 16.63 17.98
C SER A 104 0.03 16.46 16.48
N ILE A 105 -0.07 17.55 15.72
CA ILE A 105 0.16 17.56 14.27
C ILE A 105 1.62 17.20 13.99
N ASP A 106 2.58 17.88 14.61
CA ASP A 106 4.02 17.61 14.44
C ASP A 106 4.37 16.15 14.82
N ASN A 107 3.78 15.61 15.90
CA ASN A 107 3.95 14.20 16.26
C ASN A 107 3.42 13.25 15.17
N ILE A 108 2.26 13.55 14.56
CA ILE A 108 1.73 12.74 13.46
C ILE A 108 2.61 12.85 12.22
N GLU A 109 3.07 14.06 11.87
CA GLU A 109 3.98 14.27 10.74
C GLU A 109 5.30 13.52 10.91
N ARG A 110 5.87 13.53 12.12
CA ARG A 110 7.05 12.71 12.45
C ARG A 110 6.76 11.21 12.25
N LYS A 111 5.60 10.71 12.68
CA LYS A 111 5.21 9.30 12.47
C LYS A 111 5.02 8.96 10.99
N ILE A 112 4.44 9.87 10.20
CA ILE A 112 4.29 9.72 8.75
C ILE A 112 5.67 9.67 8.10
N ALA A 113 6.56 10.60 8.45
CA ALA A 113 7.91 10.65 7.91
C ALA A 113 8.71 9.38 8.25
N LEU A 114 8.58 8.85 9.48
CA LEU A 114 9.18 7.58 9.86
C LEU A 114 8.63 6.42 9.03
N ALA A 115 7.32 6.31 8.86
CA ALA A 115 6.72 5.24 8.05
C ALA A 115 7.14 5.35 6.57
N LYS A 116 7.21 6.55 5.99
CA LYS A 116 7.72 6.78 4.63
C LYS A 116 9.19 6.37 4.49
N ARG A 117 10.02 6.70 5.49
CA ARG A 117 11.43 6.26 5.53
C ARG A 117 11.55 4.74 5.63
N GLU A 118 10.66 4.09 6.37
CA GLU A 118 10.61 2.62 6.44
C GLU A 118 10.26 2.00 5.08
N ILE A 119 9.25 2.54 4.37
CA ILE A 119 8.93 2.09 3.00
C ILE A 119 10.13 2.25 2.05
N ALA A 120 10.80 3.41 2.07
CA ALA A 120 11.97 3.65 1.22
C ALA A 120 13.12 2.66 1.47
N LYS A 121 13.24 2.10 2.69
CA LYS A 121 14.21 1.03 2.99
C LYS A 121 13.86 -0.30 2.31
N PHE A 122 12.60 -0.55 1.97
CA PHE A 122 12.20 -1.74 1.21
C PHE A 122 12.48 -1.56 -0.29
N ASP A 123 12.28 -0.36 -0.84
CA ASP A 123 12.60 -0.08 -2.25
C ASP A 123 14.10 -0.17 -2.54
N GLY A 124 14.94 0.29 -1.59
CA GLY A 124 16.41 0.23 -1.73
C GLY A 124 17.01 -1.14 -1.47
N ASP A 125 16.30 -2.04 -0.78
CA ASP A 125 16.82 -3.32 -0.32
C ASP A 125 16.03 -4.49 -0.92
N LYS A 126 16.39 -4.86 -2.15
CA LYS A 126 15.83 -6.01 -2.89
C LYS A 126 15.95 -7.34 -2.14
N SER A 127 16.80 -7.43 -1.10
CA SER A 127 16.93 -8.64 -0.28
C SER A 127 15.75 -8.86 0.67
N LYS A 128 14.95 -7.81 0.96
CA LYS A 128 13.79 -7.90 1.85
C LYS A 128 12.51 -8.39 1.16
N SER A 129 12.44 -8.30 -0.16
CA SER A 129 11.30 -8.80 -0.93
C SER A 129 11.48 -10.30 -1.18
N VAL A 130 10.95 -11.12 -0.26
CA VAL A 130 10.98 -12.58 -0.42
C VAL A 130 10.10 -12.98 -1.60
N HIS A 131 10.68 -13.70 -2.57
CA HIS A 131 9.97 -14.29 -3.69
C HIS A 131 8.97 -15.35 -3.19
N LEU A 132 7.71 -15.24 -3.60
CA LEU A 132 6.65 -16.14 -3.15
C LEU A 132 6.64 -17.50 -3.87
N GLY A 133 7.50 -17.68 -4.87
CA GLY A 133 7.49 -18.87 -5.73
C GLY A 133 6.47 -18.79 -6.85
N MET A 134 5.98 -17.59 -7.15
CA MET A 134 4.94 -17.31 -8.14
C MET A 134 5.38 -16.17 -9.05
N ALA A 135 4.91 -16.18 -10.29
CA ALA A 135 5.15 -15.11 -11.25
C ALA A 135 3.92 -14.87 -12.13
N VAL A 136 3.86 -13.69 -12.72
CA VAL A 136 2.99 -13.38 -13.85
C VAL A 136 3.86 -13.30 -15.08
N VAL A 137 3.56 -14.13 -16.08
CA VAL A 137 4.24 -14.14 -17.37
C VAL A 137 3.31 -13.50 -18.39
N THR A 138 3.78 -12.47 -19.07
CA THR A 138 3.00 -11.74 -20.07
C THR A 138 3.59 -12.00 -21.45
N PHE A 139 2.74 -12.42 -22.38
CA PHE A 139 3.08 -12.71 -23.76
C PHE A 139 2.71 -11.56 -24.70
N ASN A 140 3.27 -11.55 -25.90
CA ASN A 140 2.98 -10.52 -26.91
C ASN A 140 1.60 -10.71 -27.57
N TYR A 141 1.09 -11.95 -27.57
CA TYR A 141 -0.18 -12.32 -28.21
C TYR A 141 -1.04 -13.17 -27.26
N GLU A 142 -2.36 -12.93 -27.27
CA GLU A 142 -3.36 -13.66 -26.45
C GLU A 142 -3.30 -15.17 -26.71
N GLN A 143 -3.05 -15.58 -27.96
CA GLN A 143 -2.95 -16.98 -28.33
C GLN A 143 -1.79 -17.70 -27.63
N HIS A 144 -0.68 -17.00 -27.34
CA HIS A 144 0.45 -17.58 -26.61
C HIS A 144 0.12 -17.80 -25.14
N ALA A 145 -0.64 -16.88 -24.53
CA ALA A 145 -1.16 -17.05 -23.17
C ALA A 145 -2.16 -18.21 -23.10
N THR A 146 -2.99 -18.40 -24.14
CA THR A 146 -3.97 -19.50 -24.23
C THR A 146 -3.32 -20.88 -24.39
N ASN A 147 -2.14 -20.94 -25.00
CA ASN A 147 -1.40 -22.18 -25.20
C ASN A 147 -0.68 -22.68 -23.94
N CYS A 148 -0.59 -21.83 -22.91
CA CYS A 148 0.16 -22.06 -21.67
C CYS A 148 -0.75 -22.55 -20.54
#